data_AF-A0A9E1I240-F1
#
_entry.id   AF-A0A9E1I240-F1
#
_cell.length_a   1.000
_cell.length_b   1.000
_cell.length_c   1.000
_cell.angle_alpha   90.00
_cell.angle_beta   90.00
_cell.angle_gamma   90.00
#
_symmetry.space_group_name_H-M   'P 1'
#
loop_
_entity.id
_entity.type
_entity.pdbx_description
1 polymer ?
#
loop_
_entity_poly.entity_id
_entity_poly.type
_entity_poly.pdbx_seq_one_letter_code
_entity_poly.pdbx_strand_id
1 'polypeptide(L)' 'MDKFEFYEAVTSYKASMKQAQIMLERGLISADDYAKIDTKLAQKYGLNSCSVYAHNNLIYSENRGNIHTEEVFITNESN' A
#
# COMPACT_ATOMS: atom_id res chain seq x y z
N MET A 1 -6.35 -16.24 -13.01
CA MET A 1 -5.75 -15.05 -13.64
C MET A 1 -4.43 -15.48 -14.21
N ASP A 2 -4.30 -15.40 -15.52
CA ASP A 2 -3.03 -15.66 -16.18
C ASP A 2 -1.98 -14.61 -15.76
N LYS A 3 -0.68 -14.94 -15.86
CA LYS A 3 0.39 -14.04 -15.44
C LYS A 3 0.37 -12.72 -16.24
N PHE A 4 0.01 -12.78 -17.52
CA PHE A 4 -0.14 -11.60 -18.37
C PHE A 4 -1.31 -10.73 -17.90
N GLU A 5 -2.47 -11.33 -17.65
CA GLU A 5 -3.65 -10.62 -17.12
C GLU A 5 -3.35 -9.94 -15.78
N PHE A 6 -2.59 -10.60 -14.90
CA PHE A 6 -2.19 -10.03 -13.61
C PHE A 6 -1.31 -8.79 -13.77
N TYR A 7 -0.33 -8.85 -14.67
CA TYR A 7 0.54 -7.72 -14.96
C TYR A 7 -0.24 -6.51 -15.52
N GLU A 8 -1.17 -6.75 -16.44
CA GLU A 8 -2.03 -5.70 -16.98
C GLU A 8 -2.90 -5.06 -15.89
N ALA A 9 -3.52 -5.87 -15.04
CA ALA A 9 -4.34 -5.39 -13.93
C ALA A 9 -3.55 -4.50 -12.95
N VAL A 10 -2.34 -4.91 -12.57
CA VAL A 10 -1.46 -4.11 -11.71
C VAL A 10 -1.06 -2.80 -12.40
N THR A 11 -0.75 -2.85 -13.69
CA THR A 11 -0.35 -1.66 -14.46
C THR A 11 -1.50 -0.67 -14.59
N SER A 12 -2.70 -1.14 -14.93
CA SER A 12 -3.91 -0.31 -15.02
C SER A 12 -4.30 0.29 -13.67
N TYR A 13 -4.19 -0.48 -12.57
CA TYR A 13 -4.39 0.02 -11.21
C TYR A 13 -3.43 1.17 -10.90
N LYS A 14 -2.12 0.97 -11.11
CA LYS A 14 -1.10 1.99 -10.81
C LYS A 14 -1.28 3.27 -11.63
N ALA A 15 -1.57 3.14 -12.93
CA ALA A 15 -1.83 4.29 -13.79
C ALA A 15 -3.05 5.10 -13.30
N SER A 16 -4.12 4.40 -12.93
CA SER A 16 -5.35 5.02 -12.39
C SER A 16 -5.10 5.72 -11.05
N MET A 17 -4.34 5.10 -10.16
CA MET A 17 -3.96 5.69 -8.87
C MET A 17 -3.05 6.91 -9.04
N LYS A 18 -2.14 6.90 -10.03
CA LYS A 18 -1.32 8.08 -10.32
C LYS A 18 -2.17 9.27 -10.80
N GLN A 19 -3.19 9.02 -11.60
CA GLN A 19 -4.13 10.06 -11.99
C GLN A 19 -4.92 10.58 -10.79
N ALA A 20 -5.41 9.71 -9.90
CA ALA A 20 -6.09 10.13 -8.68
C ALA A 20 -5.17 10.97 -7.77
N GLN A 21 -3.87 10.64 -7.70
CA GLN A 21 -2.89 11.40 -6.94
C GLN A 21 -2.76 12.83 -7.49
N ILE A 22 -2.65 12.98 -8.82
CA ILE A 22 -2.59 14.30 -9.48
C ILE A 22 -3.87 15.09 -9.19
N MET A 23 -5.03 14.43 -9.18
CA MET A 23 -6.30 15.09 -8.84
C MET A 23 -6.32 15.57 -7.39
N LEU A 24 -5.79 14.79 -6.45
CA LEU A 24 -5.66 15.16 -5.04
C LEU A 24 -4.69 16.34 -4.86
N GLU A 25 -3.51 16.30 -5.49
CA GLU A 25 -2.51 17.37 -5.45
C GLU A 25 -3.05 18.69 -6.02
N ARG A 26 -3.97 18.62 -6.98
CA ARG A 26 -4.67 19.77 -7.56
C ARG A 26 -5.91 20.21 -6.75
N GLY A 27 -6.24 19.53 -5.66
CA GLY A 27 -7.43 19.81 -4.85
C GLY A 27 -8.76 19.51 -5.53
N LEU A 28 -8.76 18.69 -6.58
CA LEU A 28 -9.98 18.29 -7.31
C LEU A 28 -10.78 17.22 -6.57
N ILE A 29 -10.11 16.45 -5.70
CA ILE A 29 -10.71 15.43 -4.85
C ILE A 29 -10.17 15.55 -3.43
N SER A 30 -10.92 15.06 -2.45
CA SER A 30 -10.47 14.97 -1.07
C SER A 30 -9.60 13.73 -0.83
N ALA A 31 -8.93 13.66 0.32
CA ALA A 31 -8.21 12.47 0.76
C ALA A 31 -9.17 11.26 0.94
N ASP A 32 -10.40 11.51 1.40
CA ASP A 32 -11.43 10.48 1.53
C ASP A 32 -11.88 9.92 0.17
N ASP A 33 -12.00 10.80 -0.84
CA ASP A 33 -12.30 10.38 -2.21
C ASP A 33 -11.17 9.57 -2.80
N TYR A 34 -9.92 9.97 -2.55
CA TYR A 34 -8.74 9.22 -2.96
C TYR A 34 -8.73 7.80 -2.37
N ALA A 35 -9.04 7.63 -1.08
CA ALA A 35 -9.15 6.32 -0.42
C ALA A 35 -10.30 5.46 -0.98
N LYS A 36 -11.45 6.09 -1.30
CA LYS A 36 -12.57 5.40 -1.96
C LYS A 36 -12.20 4.94 -3.37
N ILE A 37 -11.45 5.76 -4.11
CA ILE A 37 -10.94 5.41 -5.45
C ILE A 37 -10.00 4.22 -5.36
N ASP A 38 -9.05 4.24 -4.43
CA ASP A 38 -8.13 3.12 -4.18
C ASP A 38 -8.87 1.80 -3.95
N THR A 39 -9.82 1.82 -3.00
CA THR A 39 -10.64 0.64 -2.67
C THR A 39 -11.41 0.11 -3.88
N LYS A 40 -12.04 1.00 -4.65
CA LYS A 40 -12.80 0.61 -5.85
C LYS A 40 -11.90 0.04 -6.95
N LEU A 41 -10.72 0.61 -7.16
CA LEU A 41 -9.79 0.13 -8.18
C LEU A 41 -9.15 -1.20 -7.77
N ALA A 42 -8.78 -1.37 -6.50
CA ALA A 42 -8.28 -2.63 -5.97
C ALA A 42 -9.32 -3.76 -6.17
N GLN A 43 -10.58 -3.51 -5.81
CA GLN A 43 -11.68 -4.45 -6.06
C GLN A 43 -11.88 -4.75 -7.56
N LYS A 44 -11.89 -3.72 -8.41
CA LYS A 44 -12.08 -3.85 -9.86
C LYS A 44 -11.01 -4.74 -10.51
N TYR A 45 -9.76 -4.58 -10.10
CA TYR A 45 -8.62 -5.29 -10.69
C TYR A 45 -8.27 -6.58 -9.92
N GLY A 46 -9.09 -7.00 -8.96
CA GLY A 46 -8.86 -8.22 -8.17
C GLY A 46 -7.61 -8.15 -7.29
N LEU A 47 -7.12 -6.94 -6.98
CA LEU A 47 -5.99 -6.76 -6.08
C LEU A 47 -6.50 -6.89 -4.65
N ASN A 48 -6.01 -7.92 -3.97
CA ASN A 48 -6.20 -8.08 -2.53
C ASN A 48 -5.61 -6.84 -1.81
N SER A 49 -6.31 -6.28 -0.83
CA SER A 49 -5.88 -5.08 -0.07
C SER A 49 -4.56 -5.28 0.71
N CYS A 50 -4.20 -6.52 0.99
CA CYS A 50 -2.93 -6.99 1.56
C CYS A 50 -1.92 -7.43 0.49
N SER A 51 -2.14 -7.06 -0.77
CA SER A 51 -1.18 -7.30 -1.84
C SER A 51 -0.03 -6.32 -1.76
N VAL A 52 1.18 -6.78 -2.09
CA VAL A 52 2.39 -5.94 -2.25
C VAL A 52 2.22 -4.84 -3.30
N TYR A 53 1.15 -4.87 -4.08
CA TYR A 53 0.85 -3.88 -5.11
C TYR A 53 -0.17 -2.82 -4.67
N ALA A 54 -0.72 -2.93 -3.45
CA ALA A 54 -1.62 -1.92 -2.87
C ALA A 54 -0.87 -0.60 -2.62
N HIS A 55 -1.60 0.52 -2.59
CA HIS A 55 -1.01 1.85 -2.40
C HIS A 55 -0.17 1.95 -1.11
N ASN A 56 -0.66 1.38 -0.01
CA ASN A 56 0.09 1.20 1.24
C ASN A 56 1.03 -0.01 1.17
N ASN A 57 1.99 0.03 0.25
CA ASN A 57 3.01 -1.00 0.18
C ASN A 57 4.06 -0.79 1.26
N LEU A 58 3.95 -1.51 2.38
CA LEU A 58 4.90 -1.47 3.51
C LEU A 58 6.35 -1.82 3.12
N ILE A 59 6.56 -2.45 1.96
CA ILE A 59 7.90 -2.80 1.47
C ILE A 59 8.58 -1.61 0.76
N TYR A 60 7.78 -0.73 0.15
CA TYR A 60 8.28 0.43 -0.60
C TYR A 60 8.03 1.77 0.11
N SER A 61 7.21 1.80 1.15
CA SER A 61 7.03 2.99 1.98
C SER A 61 8.21 3.14 2.94
N GLU A 62 8.75 4.35 3.10
CA GLU A 62 9.69 4.67 4.18
C GLU A 62 9.07 4.56 5.59
N ASN A 63 7.77 4.23 5.67
CA ASN A 63 7.03 3.99 6.88
C ASN A 63 7.66 2.81 7.63
N ARG A 64 8.65 3.11 8.48
CA ARG A 64 9.16 2.16 9.46
C ARG A 64 7.97 1.81 10.34
N GLY A 65 7.48 0.57 10.19
CA GLY A 65 6.54 0.02 11.14
C GLY A 65 7.08 0.30 12.54
N ASN A 66 6.22 0.72 13.46
CA ASN A 66 6.59 0.94 14.85
C ASN A 66 6.94 -0.43 15.48
N ILE A 67 8.12 -0.95 15.14
CA ILE A 67 8.69 -2.15 15.74
C ILE A 67 9.20 -1.69 17.09
N HIS A 68 8.36 -1.86 18.11
CA HIS A 68 8.79 -1.68 19.49
C HIS A 68 9.84 -2.75 19.79
N THR A 69 11.13 -2.37 19.74
CA THR A 69 12.21 -3.21 20.25
C THR A 69 12.23 -3.03 21.76
N GLU A 70 11.60 -3.95 22.50
CA GLU A 70 11.98 -4.13 23.90
C GLU A 70 13.42 -4.66 23.90
N GLU A 71 14.37 -3.85 24.36
CA GLU A 71 15.73 -4.32 24.62
C GLU A 71 15.67 -5.33 25.77
N VAL A 72 15.76 -6.62 25.44
CA VAL A 72 15.94 -7.67 26.44
C VAL A 72 17.37 -7.61 26.94
N PHE A 73 17.57 -6.92 28.06
CA PHE A 73 18.83 -7.01 28.81
C PHE A 73 18.91 -8.40 29.44
N ILE A 74 19.74 -9.27 28.88
CA ILE A 74 20.12 -10.52 29.54
C ILE A 74 21.07 -10.14 30.68
N THR A 75 20.55 -10.02 31.90
CA THR A 75 21.41 -10.01 33.10
C THR A 75 21.85 -11.44 33.34
N ASN A 76 23.11 -11.76 33.00
CA ASN A 76 23.76 -12.98 33.45
C ASN A 76 23.94 -12.88 34.97
N GLU A 77 22.99 -13.44 35.74
CA GLU A 77 23.25 -13.80 37.12
C GLU A 77 24.16 -15.03 37.14
N SER A 78 25.45 -14.78 37.35
CA SER A 78 26.44 -15.78 37.70
C SER A 78 26.07 -16.39 39.07
N ASN A 79 25.77 -17.68 39.09
CA ASN A 79 25.74 -18.50 40.31
C ASN A 79 26.92 -19.47 40.28
#